data_AF-G2GX85-F1
#
_entry.id   AF-G2GX85-F1
#
_cell.length_a   1.000
_cell.length_b   1.000
_cell.length_c   1.000
_cell.angle_alpha   90.00
_cell.angle_beta   90.00
_cell.angle_gamma   90.00
#
_symmetry.space_group_name_H-M   'P 1'
#
loop_
_entity.id
_entity.type
_entity.pdbx_description
1 polymer ?
#
loop_
_entity_poly.entity_id
_entity_poly.type
_entity_poly.pdbx_seq_one_letter_code
_entity_poly.pdbx_strand_id
1 'polypeptide(L)'
;NIALTWNSPDNELYIPLNTWHNRWAYDKEKISNYNERAWGIGYGKYRYDQNDNWHALYAMIFMDSHTKPQPIVGYGYQKMWIPKKRNQWRFGIGFTASITARHEYHYLPLPLALPLFSIEYNRIALQSTYLPSPYNEGNVLFTWIRWQF
;
A
#
# COMPACT_ATOMS: atom_id res chain seq x y z
N ASN A 1 13.01 13.41 -6.81
CA ASN A 1 11.66 12.87 -6.49
C ASN A 1 11.36 12.83 -5.01
N ILE A 2 12.09 12.06 -4.19
CA ILE A 2 11.85 11.94 -2.74
C ILE A 2 11.86 13.31 -2.05
N ALA A 3 12.92 14.12 -2.22
CA ALA A 3 13.03 15.45 -1.61
C ALA A 3 11.87 16.39 -2.00
N LEU A 4 11.43 16.34 -3.26
CA LEU A 4 10.29 17.14 -3.73
C LEU A 4 8.98 16.71 -3.05
N THR A 5 8.80 15.40 -2.84
CA THR A 5 7.63 14.86 -2.15
C THR A 5 7.65 15.19 -0.65
N TRP A 6 8.83 15.15 -0.02
CA TRP A 6 9.00 15.56 1.39
C TRP A 6 8.61 17.01 1.64
N ASN A 7 8.95 17.89 0.70
CA ASN A 7 8.64 19.32 0.77
C ASN A 7 7.23 19.67 0.27
N SER A 8 6.41 18.69 -0.10
CA SER A 8 5.04 18.95 -0.55
C SER A 8 4.15 19.45 0.60
N PRO A 9 3.26 20.43 0.35
CA PRO A 9 2.30 20.86 1.36
C PRO A 9 1.19 19.82 1.60
N ASP A 10 0.89 18.99 0.59
CA ASP A 10 -0.27 18.11 0.59
C ASP A 10 -0.05 16.84 1.41
N ASN A 11 -1.10 16.38 2.07
CA ASN A 11 -1.04 15.23 2.97
C ASN A 11 -2.19 14.26 2.71
N GLU A 12 -2.00 13.02 3.13
CA GLU A 12 -3.00 11.99 2.94
C GLU A 12 -3.01 11.00 4.10
N LEU A 13 -4.19 10.46 4.37
CA LEU A 13 -4.42 9.41 5.34
C LEU A 13 -4.54 8.06 4.63
N TYR A 14 -3.95 7.04 5.23
CA TYR A 14 -4.04 5.65 4.80
C TYR A 14 -4.88 4.86 5.81
N ILE A 15 -5.91 4.18 5.33
CA ILE A 15 -6.80 3.36 6.14
C ILE A 15 -6.75 1.92 5.59
N PRO A 16 -5.87 1.08 6.15
CA PRO A 16 -5.84 -0.36 5.91
C PRO A 16 -7.24 -1.00 6.01
N LEU A 17 -7.62 -1.75 4.99
CA LEU A 17 -8.93 -2.40 4.92
C LEU A 17 -8.83 -3.92 5.10
N ASN A 18 -8.00 -4.55 4.27
CA ASN A 18 -7.99 -6.01 4.15
C ASN A 18 -6.66 -6.53 3.60
N THR A 19 -6.27 -7.71 4.08
CA THR A 19 -5.24 -8.56 3.48
C THR A 19 -5.93 -9.80 2.91
N TRP A 20 -5.84 -10.01 1.61
CA TRP A 20 -6.38 -11.19 0.96
C TRP A 20 -5.25 -12.15 0.59
N HIS A 21 -5.38 -13.41 0.99
CA HIS A 21 -4.43 -14.47 0.64
C HIS A 21 -4.88 -15.17 -0.65
N ASN A 22 -3.99 -15.30 -1.63
CA ASN A 22 -4.30 -15.94 -2.89
C ASN A 22 -4.56 -17.44 -2.70
N ARG A 23 -5.83 -17.84 -2.82
CA ARG A 23 -6.31 -19.20 -2.52
C ARG A 23 -5.80 -20.28 -3.47
N TRP A 24 -5.18 -19.91 -4.59
CA TRP A 24 -4.53 -20.85 -5.52
C TRP A 24 -3.09 -21.17 -5.14
N ALA A 25 -2.50 -20.42 -4.21
CA ALA A 25 -1.13 -20.61 -3.73
C ALA A 25 -1.06 -21.18 -2.29
N TYR A 26 -2.17 -21.70 -1.77
CA TYR A 26 -2.32 -22.16 -0.39
C TYR A 26 -3.22 -23.40 -0.25
N ASP A 27 -2.84 -24.32 0.64
CA ASP A 27 -3.71 -25.40 1.11
C ASP A 27 -4.85 -24.87 1.98
N LYS A 28 -6.07 -25.39 1.79
CA LYS A 28 -7.32 -24.88 2.39
C LYS A 28 -7.28 -24.77 3.92
N GLU A 29 -6.56 -25.65 4.62
CA GLU A 29 -6.42 -25.67 6.08
C GLU A 29 -5.57 -24.52 6.64
N LYS A 30 -4.69 -23.91 5.84
CA LYS A 30 -3.79 -22.84 6.29
C LYS A 30 -4.46 -21.46 6.24
N ILE A 31 -5.41 -21.26 5.32
CA ILE A 31 -6.10 -19.97 5.09
C ILE A 31 -7.11 -19.66 6.21
N SER A 32 -7.77 -20.67 6.80
CA SER A 32 -8.81 -20.46 7.80
C SER A 32 -8.32 -19.82 9.10
N ASN A 33 -7.00 -19.83 9.33
CA ASN A 33 -6.39 -19.34 10.56
C ASN A 33 -5.80 -17.92 10.45
N TYR A 34 -5.80 -17.30 9.26
CA TYR A 34 -5.23 -15.96 9.08
C TYR A 34 -6.26 -14.85 9.28
N ASN A 35 -5.85 -13.83 10.02
CA ASN A 35 -6.60 -12.59 10.13
C ASN A 35 -6.48 -11.80 8.82
N GLU A 36 -7.58 -11.70 8.06
CA GLU A 36 -7.65 -10.87 6.85
C GLU A 36 -7.97 -9.39 7.17
N ARG A 37 -8.29 -9.07 8.43
CA ARG A 37 -8.58 -7.70 8.88
C ARG A 37 -7.32 -7.00 9.36
N ALA A 38 -6.62 -6.38 8.42
CA ALA A 38 -5.41 -5.61 8.66
C ALA A 38 -5.70 -4.22 9.25
N TRP A 39 -6.39 -4.13 10.38
CA TRP A 39 -6.71 -2.85 11.02
C TRP A 39 -5.45 -2.02 11.26
N GLY A 40 -5.49 -0.74 10.92
CA GLY A 40 -4.35 0.13 11.06
C GLY A 40 -4.65 1.55 10.64
N ILE A 41 -3.60 2.35 10.58
CA ILE A 41 -3.64 3.73 10.12
C ILE A 41 -2.29 4.10 9.55
N GLY A 42 -2.29 5.06 8.64
CA GLY A 42 -1.07 5.69 8.17
C GLY A 42 -1.29 7.10 7.72
N TYR A 43 -0.17 7.77 7.52
CA TYR A 43 -0.11 9.16 7.13
C TYR A 43 1.04 9.35 6.15
N GLY A 44 0.87 10.26 5.21
CA GLY A 44 1.93 10.58 4.27
C GLY A 44 1.82 11.97 3.68
N LYS A 45 2.92 12.36 3.04
CA LYS A 45 2.99 13.51 2.15
C LYS A 45 2.94 13.03 0.72
N TYR A 46 2.16 13.70 -0.11
CA TYR A 46 2.04 13.34 -1.51
C TYR A 46 2.17 14.54 -2.43
N ARG A 47 2.40 14.28 -3.71
CA ARG A 47 2.32 15.28 -4.78
C ARG A 47 2.02 14.60 -6.11
N TYR A 48 1.44 15.36 -7.02
CA TYR A 48 1.42 15.04 -8.44
C TYR A 48 2.60 15.72 -9.16
N ASP A 49 3.24 15.04 -10.10
CA ASP A 49 4.26 15.65 -10.98
C ASP A 49 3.64 16.36 -12.20
N GLN A 50 4.48 16.91 -13.07
CA GLN A 50 4.06 17.62 -14.29
C GLN A 50 3.31 16.72 -15.29
N ASN A 51 3.42 15.39 -15.15
CA ASN A 51 2.76 14.39 -15.99
C ASN A 51 1.58 13.73 -15.25
N ASP A 52 1.08 14.35 -14.17
CA ASP A 52 0.02 13.82 -13.33
C ASP A 52 0.37 12.50 -12.61
N ASN A 53 1.64 12.09 -12.56
CA ASN A 53 2.05 10.90 -11.81
C ASN A 53 2.06 11.20 -10.32
N TRP A 54 1.62 10.22 -9.54
CA TRP A 54 1.57 10.33 -8.10
C TRP A 54 2.89 9.92 -7.45
N HIS A 55 3.29 10.68 -6.45
CA HIS A 55 4.41 10.38 -5.58
C HIS A 55 4.00 10.55 -4.13
N ALA A 56 4.43 9.65 -3.24
CA ALA A 56 4.23 9.83 -1.80
C ALA A 56 5.40 9.33 -0.96
N LEU A 57 5.54 9.95 0.21
CA LEU A 57 6.27 9.42 1.35
C LEU A 57 5.25 9.10 2.42
N TYR A 58 5.25 7.87 2.90
CA TYR A 58 4.23 7.39 3.82
C TYR A 58 4.84 6.64 5.00
N ALA A 59 4.10 6.64 6.09
CA ALA A 59 4.28 5.77 7.24
C ALA A 59 2.93 5.15 7.60
N MET A 60 2.87 3.84 7.77
CA MET A 60 1.67 3.13 8.24
C MET A 60 2.05 2.17 9.36
N ILE A 61 1.08 1.89 10.22
CA ILE A 61 1.12 0.79 11.18
C ILE A 61 -0.19 0.02 11.07
N PHE A 62 -0.11 -1.30 10.93
CA PHE A 62 -1.27 -2.17 10.78
C PHE A 62 -1.04 -3.50 11.48
N MET A 63 -2.13 -4.20 11.78
CA MET A 63 -2.10 -5.54 12.34
C MET A 63 -1.79 -6.56 11.23
N ASP A 64 -0.78 -7.39 11.45
CA ASP A 64 -0.45 -8.49 10.55
C ASP A 64 -1.38 -9.71 10.72
N SER A 65 -1.12 -10.78 9.99
CA SER A 65 -1.93 -12.00 10.01
C SER A 65 -1.97 -12.69 11.39
N HIS A 66 -0.99 -12.42 12.27
CA HIS A 66 -0.91 -12.90 13.65
C HIS A 66 -1.41 -11.87 14.67
N THR A 67 -2.06 -10.79 14.21
CA THR A 67 -2.56 -9.71 15.07
C THR A 67 -1.41 -9.07 15.87
N LYS A 68 -0.25 -8.90 15.23
CA LYS A 68 0.89 -8.14 15.75
C LYS A 68 1.04 -6.83 14.97
N PRO A 69 1.45 -5.73 15.63
CA PRO A 69 1.67 -4.47 14.94
C PRO A 69 2.87 -4.58 14.01
N GLN A 70 2.67 -4.19 12.76
CA GLN A 70 3.67 -4.13 11.69
C GLN A 70 3.78 -2.68 11.18
N PRO A 71 4.85 -1.96 11.51
CA PRO A 71 5.14 -0.67 10.92
C PRO A 71 5.71 -0.82 9.50
N ILE A 72 5.42 0.14 8.64
CA ILE A 72 6.03 0.29 7.32
C ILE A 72 6.23 1.77 7.01
N VAL A 73 7.38 2.11 6.44
CA VAL A 73 7.65 3.44 5.89
C VAL A 73 8.17 3.30 4.48
N GLY A 74 7.84 4.22 3.57
CA GLY A 74 8.28 4.07 2.20
C GLY A 74 8.04 5.26 1.30
N TYR A 75 8.56 5.11 0.09
CA TYR A 75 8.31 5.98 -1.04
C TYR A 75 7.48 5.25 -2.09
N GLY A 76 6.32 5.80 -2.43
CA GLY A 76 5.44 5.31 -3.48
C GLY A 76 5.54 6.16 -4.75
N TYR A 77 5.46 5.50 -5.90
CA TYR A 77 5.29 6.12 -7.21
C TYR A 77 4.22 5.37 -8.00
N GLN A 78 3.31 6.10 -8.65
CA GLN A 78 2.38 5.53 -9.61
C GLN A 78 2.26 6.41 -10.84
N LYS A 79 2.39 5.78 -12.01
CA LYS A 79 1.94 6.35 -13.27
C LYS A 79 0.42 6.39 -13.25
N MET A 80 -0.15 7.57 -13.49
CA MET A 80 -1.59 7.79 -13.44
C MET A 80 -2.17 8.00 -14.83
N TRP A 81 -3.32 7.39 -15.09
CA TRP A 81 -4.12 7.60 -16.28
C TRP A 81 -5.44 8.29 -15.92
N ILE A 82 -5.72 9.40 -16.58
CA ILE A 82 -6.95 10.19 -16.41
C ILE A 82 -7.78 10.07 -17.69
N PRO A 83 -8.93 9.37 -17.68
CA PRO A 83 -9.76 9.26 -18.87
C PRO A 83 -10.37 10.62 -19.23
N LYS A 84 -10.19 11.07 -20.48
CA LYS A 84 -10.60 12.41 -20.98
C LYS A 84 -12.07 12.81 -20.71
N LYS A 85 -12.98 11.84 -20.56
CA LYS A 85 -14.42 12.08 -20.29
C LYS A 85 -14.78 12.05 -18.80
N ARG A 86 -13.81 11.78 -17.92
CA ARG A 86 -14.00 11.49 -16.50
C ARG A 86 -12.88 12.17 -15.69
N ASN A 87 -12.83 13.49 -15.71
CA ASN A 87 -11.76 14.31 -15.08
C ASN A 87 -11.56 14.10 -13.58
N GLN A 88 -12.45 13.38 -12.90
CA GLN A 88 -12.35 13.04 -11.47
C GLN A 88 -11.77 11.64 -11.23
N TRP A 89 -11.70 10.79 -12.26
CA TRP A 89 -11.21 9.41 -12.12
C TRP A 89 -9.74 9.34 -12.50
N ARG A 90 -8.93 8.65 -11.67
CA ARG A 90 -7.54 8.29 -11.98
C ARG A 90 -7.33 6.80 -11.76
N PHE A 91 -6.55 6.18 -12.64
CA PHE A 91 -6.12 4.78 -12.50
C PHE A 91 -4.61 4.77 -12.41
N GLY A 92 -4.06 4.06 -11.43
CA GLY A 92 -2.63 4.09 -11.14
C GLY A 92 -1.99 2.72 -11.19
N ILE A 93 -0.80 2.63 -11.80
CA ILE A 93 0.12 1.50 -11.61
C ILE A 93 1.50 2.03 -11.27
N GLY A 94 2.22 1.33 -10.39
CA GLY A 94 3.61 1.67 -10.13
C GLY A 94 4.21 0.78 -9.07
N PHE A 95 4.98 1.36 -8.16
CA PHE A 95 5.72 0.62 -7.15
C PHE A 95 5.89 1.42 -5.86
N THR A 96 6.21 0.71 -4.79
CA THR A 96 6.75 1.28 -3.55
C THR A 96 8.11 0.68 -3.25
N ALA A 97 9.02 1.50 -2.75
CA ALA A 97 10.25 1.09 -2.08
C ALA A 97 10.12 1.46 -0.61
N SER A 98 10.16 0.46 0.27
CA SER A 98 9.75 0.60 1.66
C SER A 98 10.62 -0.23 2.59
N ILE A 99 10.54 0.11 3.88
CA ILE A 99 11.14 -0.64 4.98
C ILE A 99 10.00 -0.99 5.93
N THR A 100 9.86 -2.27 6.25
CA THR A 100 8.92 -2.76 7.27
C THR A 100 9.68 -3.44 8.41
N ALA A 101 9.01 -3.67 9.53
CA ALA A 101 9.53 -4.53 10.58
C ALA A 101 8.40 -5.45 11.06
N ARG A 102 8.69 -6.73 11.30
CA ARG A 102 7.69 -7.71 11.75
C ARG A 102 8.13 -8.43 13.02
N HIS A 103 7.16 -8.90 13.78
CA HIS A 103 7.40 -9.56 15.06
C HIS A 103 8.24 -10.84 14.91
N GLU A 104 8.00 -11.63 13.87
CA GLU A 104 8.67 -12.91 13.59
C GLU A 104 10.15 -12.74 13.25
N TYR A 105 10.56 -11.55 12.82
CA TYR A 105 11.96 -11.20 12.54
C TYR A 105 12.55 -10.29 13.62
N HIS A 106 12.00 -10.35 14.85
CA HIS A 106 12.43 -9.53 15.98
C HIS A 106 12.48 -8.02 15.67
N TYR A 107 11.60 -7.55 14.78
CA TYR A 107 11.54 -6.17 14.31
C TYR A 107 12.83 -5.65 13.65
N LEU A 108 13.67 -6.54 13.10
CA LEU A 108 14.74 -6.12 12.19
C LEU A 108 14.14 -5.42 10.96
N PRO A 109 14.75 -4.33 10.47
CA PRO A 109 14.24 -3.60 9.31
C PRO A 109 14.42 -4.43 8.03
N LEU A 110 13.31 -4.67 7.34
CA LEU A 110 13.25 -5.47 6.11
C LEU A 110 12.94 -4.56 4.92
N PRO A 111 13.82 -4.48 3.92
CA PRO A 111 13.53 -3.76 2.69
C PRO A 111 12.47 -4.51 1.87
N LEU A 112 11.54 -3.76 1.29
CA LEU A 112 10.48 -4.25 0.43
C LEU A 112 10.33 -3.38 -0.81
N ALA A 113 10.32 -4.01 -1.97
CA ALA A 113 9.96 -3.37 -3.23
C ALA A 113 8.74 -4.09 -3.82
N LEU A 114 7.63 -3.39 -3.97
CA LEU A 114 6.34 -4.01 -4.29
C LEU A 114 5.58 -3.23 -5.36
N PRO A 115 4.78 -3.90 -6.20
CA PRO A 115 3.89 -3.21 -7.13
C PRO A 115 2.78 -2.46 -6.40
N LEU A 116 2.32 -1.34 -6.96
CA LEU A 116 1.17 -0.57 -6.51
C LEU A 116 0.11 -0.48 -7.61
N PHE A 117 -1.15 -0.62 -7.22
CA PHE A 117 -2.31 -0.44 -8.09
C PHE A 117 -3.31 0.47 -7.39
N SER A 118 -3.97 1.35 -8.13
CA SER A 118 -5.01 2.20 -7.54
C SER A 118 -6.13 2.56 -8.51
N ILE A 119 -7.31 2.76 -7.92
CA ILE A 119 -8.44 3.42 -8.55
C ILE A 119 -8.80 4.60 -7.65
N GLU A 120 -8.79 5.80 -8.22
CA GLU A 120 -9.00 7.05 -7.50
C GLU A 120 -10.18 7.80 -8.09
N TYR A 121 -11.01 8.35 -7.20
CA TYR A 121 -12.07 9.28 -7.52
C TYR A 121 -11.95 10.52 -6.64
N ASN A 122 -11.66 11.66 -7.26
CA ASN A 122 -11.42 12.93 -6.60
C ASN A 122 -10.28 12.84 -5.56
N ARG A 123 -10.60 12.83 -4.26
CA ARG A 123 -9.63 12.80 -3.15
C ARG A 123 -9.50 11.42 -2.50
N ILE A 124 -10.27 10.43 -2.95
CA ILE A 124 -10.32 9.10 -2.35
C ILE A 124 -9.79 8.10 -3.37
N ALA A 125 -8.83 7.28 -2.96
CA ALA A 125 -8.35 6.15 -3.74
C ALA A 125 -8.50 4.84 -2.97
N LEU A 126 -8.89 3.79 -3.69
CA LEU A 126 -8.65 2.42 -3.28
C LEU A 126 -7.29 2.01 -3.86
N GLN A 127 -6.32 1.72 -3.01
CA GLN A 127 -4.96 1.38 -3.40
C GLN A 127 -4.56 0.04 -2.79
N SER A 128 -3.80 -0.74 -3.56
CA SER A 128 -3.36 -2.07 -3.15
C SER A 128 -1.91 -2.31 -3.55
N THR A 129 -1.25 -3.15 -2.77
CA THR A 129 0.03 -3.77 -3.14
C THR A 129 -0.09 -5.29 -3.11
N TYR A 130 0.71 -5.96 -3.93
CA TYR A 130 0.78 -7.41 -3.94
C TYR A 130 2.16 -7.84 -3.47
N LEU A 131 2.22 -8.69 -2.44
CA LEU A 131 3.43 -9.37 -2.02
C LEU A 131 3.53 -10.71 -2.77
N PRO A 132 4.36 -10.80 -3.83
CA PRO A 132 4.69 -12.09 -4.41
C PRO A 132 5.61 -12.84 -3.46
N SER A 133 5.32 -14.10 -3.21
CA SER A 133 6.20 -15.01 -2.47
C SER A 133 5.99 -16.44 -2.98
N PRO A 134 6.94 -17.36 -2.76
CA PRO A 134 6.80 -18.75 -3.15
C PRO A 134 5.52 -19.41 -2.61
N TYR A 135 5.09 -20.50 -3.26
CA TYR A 135 3.90 -21.27 -2.86
C TYR A 135 3.94 -21.59 -1.36
N ASN A 136 2.81 -21.40 -0.66
CA ASN A 136 2.68 -21.57 0.80
C ASN A 136 3.48 -20.61 1.72
N GLU A 137 4.23 -19.64 1.17
CA GLU A 137 5.04 -18.67 1.93
C GLU A 137 4.61 -17.20 1.76
N GLY A 138 3.61 -16.94 0.92
CA GLY A 138 3.06 -15.60 0.72
C GLY A 138 2.53 -15.42 -0.69
N ASN A 139 1.39 -14.75 -0.81
CA ASN A 139 0.78 -14.27 -2.05
C ASN A 139 -0.39 -13.40 -1.58
N VAL A 140 -0.04 -12.21 -1.08
CA VAL A 140 -0.97 -11.38 -0.30
C VAL A 140 -1.27 -10.10 -1.05
N LEU A 141 -2.55 -9.84 -1.28
CA LEU A 141 -3.03 -8.54 -1.72
C LEU A 141 -3.39 -7.73 -0.48
N PHE A 142 -2.62 -6.69 -0.20
CA PHE A 142 -2.92 -5.75 0.87
C PHE A 142 -3.59 -4.51 0.28
N THR A 143 -4.74 -4.13 0.81
CA THR A 143 -5.59 -3.05 0.28
C THR A 143 -5.92 -2.03 1.37
N TRP A 144 -5.86 -0.76 1.03
CA TRP A 144 -6.20 0.37 1.89
C TRP A 144 -6.95 1.45 1.12
N ILE A 145 -7.68 2.29 1.87
CA ILE A 145 -8.18 3.56 1.37
C ILE A 145 -7.10 4.62 1.58
N ARG A 146 -6.93 5.49 0.60
CA ARG A 146 -6.10 6.68 0.66
C ARG A 146 -7.00 7.91 0.53
N TRP A 147 -6.93 8.82 1.50
CA TRP A 147 -7.73 10.04 1.52
C TRP A 147 -6.83 11.27 1.56
N GLN A 148 -6.90 12.10 0.50
CA GLN A 148 -6.12 13.31 0.32
C GLN A 148 -6.86 14.54 0.90
N PHE A 149 -6.14 15.41 1.62
CA PHE A 149 -6.72 16.61 2.22
C PHE A 149 -5.76 17.81 2.26
#